data_AF-A0A2E3IY58-F1
#
_entry.id   AF-A0A2E3IY58-F1
#
_cell.length_a   1.000
_cell.length_b   1.000
_cell.length_c   1.000
_cell.angle_alpha   90.00
_cell.angle_beta   90.00
_cell.angle_gamma   90.00
#
_symmetry.space_group_name_H-M   'P 1'
#
loop_
_entity.id
_entity.type
_entity.pdbx_description
1 polymer ?
#
loop_
_entity_poly.entity_id
_entity_poly.type
_entity_poly.pdbx_seq_one_letter_code
_entity_poly.pdbx_strand_id
1 'polypeptide(L)'
;MSASSRATDIDREFFNRELDSFLPDRIFDAHTHLWKQECVSWSIPGVPNVGRDEYTTLIGDLHGPRQTEALFIPFASENKCDKVRLANQWVADSISDSSDSRGLYFITPKDDPEHVREQVEKLGLHGLKCYHSMASVNPTWEASIPDFLPEPFLEVANQESWCITLHMVKTRAVADPDNLHWIRQYCESYPNMKLILAHSARGFQPAHNLDGLEKLKGLDNLFFDTSANCEPIAHQAIMRIIGHDRLMYGSDLPVSHWRGRSLGVADTFLWLYEDTPVWDEKHRLIQPLLIGLEHLQSVKMACWSERLTDSQVEDIFWNNAAGLFGVTS
;
A
#
# COMPACT_ATOMS: atom_id res chain seq x y z
N MET A 1 14.92 -8.21 20.39
CA MET A 1 15.33 -9.29 19.46
C MET A 1 15.33 -8.67 18.09
N SER A 2 16.38 -8.84 17.28
CA SER A 2 16.34 -8.39 15.89
C SER A 2 15.24 -9.14 15.14
N ALA A 3 14.66 -8.50 14.12
CA ALA A 3 13.77 -9.24 13.21
C ALA A 3 14.50 -10.46 12.63
N SER A 4 13.74 -11.50 12.32
CA SER A 4 14.23 -12.70 11.65
C SER A 4 13.21 -13.11 10.60
N SER A 5 13.70 -13.81 9.59
CA SER A 5 12.88 -14.37 8.51
C SER A 5 11.67 -15.12 9.07
N ARG A 6 10.51 -14.85 8.50
CA ARG A 6 9.21 -15.47 8.76
C ARG A 6 8.88 -16.57 7.75
N ALA A 7 9.61 -16.61 6.63
CA ALA A 7 9.48 -17.62 5.59
C ALA A 7 9.87 -19.02 6.09
N THR A 8 8.96 -19.97 5.88
CA THR A 8 9.15 -21.41 6.06
C THR A 8 9.72 -22.06 4.79
N ASP A 9 10.03 -23.36 4.84
CA ASP A 9 10.56 -24.07 3.68
C ASP A 9 9.60 -24.07 2.48
N ILE A 10 8.28 -24.13 2.72
CA ILE A 10 7.29 -24.08 1.64
C ILE A 10 7.20 -22.70 0.99
N ASP A 11 7.37 -21.63 1.78
CA ASP A 11 7.44 -20.26 1.26
C ASP A 11 8.66 -20.09 0.35
N ARG A 12 9.82 -20.62 0.78
CA ARG A 12 11.08 -20.58 0.00
C ARG A 12 10.99 -21.41 -1.27
N GLU A 13 10.42 -22.61 -1.20
CA GLU A 13 10.21 -23.46 -2.38
C GLU A 13 9.29 -22.76 -3.39
N PHE A 14 8.18 -22.17 -2.91
CA PHE A 14 7.27 -21.43 -3.76
C PHE A 14 7.94 -20.20 -4.39
N PHE A 15 8.66 -19.40 -3.60
CA PHE A 15 9.39 -18.24 -4.10
C PHE A 15 10.37 -18.62 -5.22
N ASN A 16 11.22 -19.63 -4.99
CA ASN A 16 12.21 -20.08 -5.97
C ASN A 16 11.57 -20.61 -7.26
N ARG A 17 10.43 -21.29 -7.15
CA ARG A 17 9.72 -21.86 -8.31
C ARG A 17 8.93 -20.82 -9.09
N GLU A 18 8.25 -19.92 -8.39
CA GLU A 18 7.23 -19.06 -8.97
C GLU A 18 7.66 -17.61 -9.16
N LEU A 19 8.51 -17.06 -8.30
CA LEU A 19 8.70 -15.60 -8.20
C LEU A 19 10.11 -15.14 -8.51
N ASP A 20 11.14 -15.94 -8.22
CA ASP A 20 12.51 -15.47 -8.30
C ASP A 20 12.92 -15.06 -9.73
N SER A 21 12.49 -15.78 -10.76
CA SER A 21 12.78 -15.38 -12.15
C SER A 21 11.88 -14.26 -12.69
N PHE A 22 10.86 -13.85 -11.94
CA PHE A 22 9.90 -12.82 -12.35
C PHE A 22 10.27 -11.44 -11.78
N LEU A 23 10.80 -11.39 -10.56
CA LEU A 23 11.14 -10.13 -9.91
C LEU A 23 12.39 -9.47 -10.54
N PRO A 24 12.33 -8.16 -10.87
CA PRO A 24 13.48 -7.43 -11.38
C PRO A 24 14.57 -7.24 -10.31
N ASP A 25 15.77 -6.81 -10.70
CA ASP A 25 16.92 -6.70 -9.79
C ASP A 25 16.78 -5.63 -8.71
N ARG A 26 15.92 -4.62 -8.94
CA ARG A 26 15.62 -3.53 -8.02
C ARG A 26 14.12 -3.42 -7.79
N ILE A 27 13.74 -3.18 -6.55
CA ILE A 27 12.33 -3.06 -6.14
C ILE A 27 12.16 -1.79 -5.32
N PHE A 28 11.15 -1.01 -5.65
CA PHE A 28 10.63 0.07 -4.84
C PHE A 28 9.29 -0.39 -4.25
N ASP A 29 9.27 -0.62 -2.95
CA ASP A 29 8.08 -0.95 -2.20
C ASP A 29 7.29 0.33 -1.89
N ALA A 30 6.32 0.66 -2.76
CA ALA A 30 5.55 1.90 -2.65
C ALA A 30 4.51 1.90 -1.52
N HIS A 31 4.43 0.83 -0.71
CA HIS A 31 3.47 0.76 0.39
C HIS A 31 3.94 -0.22 1.46
N THR A 32 4.54 0.28 2.53
CA THR A 32 4.95 -0.56 3.67
C THR A 32 4.94 0.24 4.96
N HIS A 33 4.68 -0.42 6.09
CA HIS A 33 4.60 0.24 7.39
C HIS A 33 5.86 0.05 8.23
N LEU A 34 6.27 1.13 8.89
CA LEU A 34 7.17 1.09 10.05
C LEU A 34 6.34 1.40 11.29
N TRP A 35 6.66 0.75 12.40
CA TRP A 35 5.88 0.93 13.63
C TRP A 35 6.71 0.78 14.89
N LYS A 36 6.19 1.40 15.95
CA LYS A 36 6.49 1.08 17.34
C LYS A 36 5.29 0.37 17.95
N GLN A 37 5.54 -0.65 18.79
CA GLN A 37 4.49 -1.43 19.45
C GLN A 37 3.47 -0.57 20.20
N GLU A 38 3.89 0.57 20.73
CA GLU A 38 3.04 1.49 21.49
C GLU A 38 2.04 2.27 20.61
N CYS A 39 2.32 2.40 19.32
CA CYS A 39 1.49 3.10 18.33
C CYS A 39 0.41 2.20 17.72
N VAL A 40 0.63 0.88 17.70
CA VAL A 40 -0.20 -0.09 16.96
C VAL A 40 -0.78 -1.17 17.88
N SER A 41 -1.99 -1.65 17.55
CA SER A 41 -2.62 -2.80 18.24
C SER A 41 -2.28 -4.15 17.61
N TRP A 42 -1.53 -4.13 16.51
CA TRP A 42 -1.10 -5.29 15.74
C TRP A 42 0.42 -5.30 15.62
N SER A 43 1.03 -6.46 15.38
CA SER A 43 2.45 -6.57 15.04
C SER A 43 2.73 -7.95 14.43
N ILE A 44 3.90 -8.10 13.80
CA ILE A 44 4.39 -9.43 13.45
C ILE A 44 4.80 -10.12 14.75
N PRO A 45 4.35 -11.37 15.02
CA PRO A 45 4.69 -12.07 16.25
C PRO A 45 6.20 -12.11 16.51
N GLY A 46 6.61 -11.54 17.66
CA GLY A 46 8.01 -11.47 18.06
C GLY A 46 8.79 -10.25 17.53
N VAL A 47 8.16 -9.37 16.76
CA VAL A 47 8.77 -8.16 16.19
C VAL A 47 7.98 -6.91 16.60
N PRO A 48 8.19 -6.40 17.83
CA PRO A 48 7.36 -5.33 18.40
C PRO A 48 7.59 -3.97 17.73
N ASN A 49 8.81 -3.69 17.29
CA ASN A 49 9.17 -2.45 16.61
C ASN A 49 9.83 -2.81 15.28
N VAL A 50 9.50 -2.07 14.24
CA VAL A 50 10.07 -2.23 12.90
C VAL A 50 10.52 -0.86 12.42
N GLY A 51 11.83 -0.65 12.38
CA GLY A 51 12.49 0.40 11.61
C GLY A 51 13.03 -0.17 10.28
N ARG A 52 13.90 0.58 9.60
CA ARG A 52 14.43 0.19 8.28
C ARG A 52 15.23 -1.11 8.30
N ASP A 53 16.00 -1.38 9.36
CA ASP A 53 16.80 -2.60 9.48
C ASP A 53 15.93 -3.84 9.65
N GLU A 54 14.90 -3.77 10.50
CA GLU A 54 13.93 -4.84 10.64
C GLU A 54 13.13 -5.04 9.35
N TYR A 55 12.71 -3.96 8.69
CA TYR A 55 12.06 -4.01 7.39
C TYR A 55 12.93 -4.75 6.36
N THR A 56 14.21 -4.38 6.24
CA THR A 56 15.16 -5.00 5.31
C THR A 56 15.28 -6.50 5.56
N THR A 57 15.32 -6.90 6.83
CA THR A 57 15.39 -8.32 7.21
C THR A 57 14.12 -9.08 6.84
N LEU A 58 12.94 -8.48 7.10
CA LEU A 58 11.65 -9.10 6.83
C LEU A 58 11.38 -9.19 5.33
N ILE A 59 11.51 -8.07 4.60
CA ILE A 59 11.18 -7.99 3.18
C ILE A 59 12.06 -8.91 2.32
N GLY A 60 13.24 -9.31 2.80
CA GLY A 60 14.06 -10.35 2.18
C GLY A 60 13.34 -11.70 2.01
N ASP A 61 12.28 -11.98 2.78
CA ASP A 61 11.42 -13.15 2.58
C ASP A 61 10.64 -13.09 1.25
N LEU A 62 10.38 -11.90 0.73
CA LEU A 62 9.59 -11.66 -0.47
C LEU A 62 10.44 -11.21 -1.66
N HIS A 63 11.53 -10.48 -1.41
CA HIS A 63 12.37 -9.89 -2.47
C HIS A 63 13.67 -10.66 -2.68
N GLY A 64 14.04 -11.55 -1.75
CA GLY A 64 15.35 -12.18 -1.76
C GLY A 64 16.46 -11.13 -1.54
N PRO A 65 17.61 -11.25 -2.24
CA PRO A 65 18.77 -10.37 -2.04
C PRO A 65 18.69 -9.04 -2.82
N ARG A 66 17.56 -8.74 -3.47
CA ARG A 66 17.40 -7.59 -4.36
C ARG A 66 17.51 -6.27 -3.62
N GLN A 67 18.06 -5.26 -4.29
CA GLN A 67 18.05 -3.90 -3.77
C GLN A 67 16.59 -3.45 -3.61
N THR A 68 16.21 -3.09 -2.39
CA THR A 68 14.85 -2.65 -2.07
C THR A 68 14.88 -1.29 -1.39
N GLU A 69 14.21 -0.32 -1.99
CA GLU A 69 13.87 0.98 -1.38
C GLU A 69 12.36 1.05 -1.16
N ALA A 70 11.86 2.01 -0.38
CA ALA A 70 10.44 2.02 -0.03
C ALA A 70 9.86 3.40 0.24
N LEU A 71 8.52 3.49 0.11
CA LEU A 71 7.70 4.51 0.73
C LEU A 71 7.19 3.98 2.08
N PHE A 72 7.78 4.48 3.16
CA PHE A 72 7.44 4.10 4.52
C PHE A 72 6.26 4.90 5.06
N ILE A 73 5.26 4.18 5.55
CA ILE A 73 3.98 4.73 5.98
C ILE A 73 3.84 4.55 7.50
N PRO A 74 3.77 5.64 8.29
CA PRO A 74 3.47 5.53 9.71
C PRO A 74 2.05 5.03 9.93
N PHE A 75 1.81 4.36 11.05
CA PHE A 75 0.47 3.96 11.46
C PHE A 75 0.26 4.20 12.96
N ALA A 76 -0.94 4.67 13.32
CA ALA A 76 -1.39 4.79 14.69
C ALA A 76 -2.83 4.27 14.81
N SER A 77 -3.03 3.25 15.65
CA SER A 77 -4.34 2.59 15.80
C SER A 77 -5.36 3.40 16.63
N GLU A 78 -4.92 4.46 17.30
CA GLU A 78 -5.75 5.29 18.15
C GLU A 78 -5.59 6.77 17.77
N ASN A 79 -6.69 7.54 17.85
CA ASN A 79 -6.68 9.00 17.72
C ASN A 79 -6.10 9.67 18.98
N LYS A 80 -4.84 9.36 19.29
CA LYS A 80 -4.06 9.99 20.34
C LYS A 80 -2.92 10.76 19.68
N CYS A 81 -2.94 12.08 19.80
CA CYS A 81 -1.95 12.97 19.17
C CYS A 81 -0.50 12.53 19.47
N ASP A 82 -0.21 12.04 20.68
CA ASP A 82 1.13 11.58 21.05
C ASP A 82 1.58 10.33 20.28
N LYS A 83 0.66 9.39 20.02
CA LYS A 83 0.96 8.17 19.24
C LYS A 83 1.17 8.48 17.77
N VAL A 84 0.37 9.40 17.20
CA VAL A 84 0.53 9.87 15.82
C VAL A 84 1.89 10.56 15.66
N ARG A 85 2.23 11.49 16.55
CA ARG A 85 3.54 12.18 16.54
C ARG A 85 4.70 11.19 16.67
N LEU A 86 4.59 10.22 17.58
CA LEU A 86 5.61 9.19 17.76
C LEU A 86 5.78 8.32 16.51
N ALA A 87 4.69 7.95 15.83
CA ALA A 87 4.75 7.16 14.60
C ALA A 87 5.42 7.94 13.46
N ASN A 88 5.09 9.21 13.29
CA ASN A 88 5.69 10.08 12.27
C ASN A 88 7.19 10.28 12.52
N GLN A 89 7.58 10.56 13.77
CA GLN A 89 9.00 10.68 14.14
C GLN A 89 9.76 9.37 13.91
N TRP A 90 9.14 8.22 14.21
CA TRP A 90 9.77 6.92 14.00
C TRP A 90 10.10 6.64 12.54
N VAL A 91 9.19 6.97 11.62
CA VAL A 91 9.46 6.86 10.18
C VAL A 91 10.59 7.80 9.77
N ALA A 92 10.54 9.06 10.18
CA ALA A 92 11.58 10.04 9.86
C ALA A 92 12.97 9.61 10.35
N ASP A 93 13.08 9.16 11.61
CA ASP A 93 14.33 8.66 12.18
C ASP A 93 14.86 7.45 11.39
N SER A 94 13.97 6.53 11.00
CA SER A 94 14.31 5.28 10.31
C SER A 94 14.84 5.48 8.89
N ILE A 95 14.54 6.61 8.24
CA ILE A 95 14.95 6.88 6.86
C ILE A 95 15.97 8.01 6.74
N SER A 96 16.40 8.60 7.87
CA SER A 96 17.23 9.81 7.91
C SER A 96 18.58 9.70 7.18
N ASP A 97 19.09 8.48 6.98
CA ASP A 97 20.33 8.16 6.28
C ASP A 97 20.10 7.52 4.89
N SER A 98 18.86 7.45 4.39
CA SER A 98 18.56 6.99 3.02
C SER A 98 18.29 8.18 2.09
N SER A 99 18.92 8.18 0.92
CA SER A 99 18.63 9.15 -0.16
C SER A 99 17.41 8.74 -1.01
N ASP A 100 17.07 7.46 -1.01
CA ASP A 100 16.17 6.86 -2.00
C ASP A 100 14.87 6.36 -1.39
N SER A 101 14.86 6.09 -0.09
CA SER A 101 13.63 5.86 0.64
C SER A 101 12.82 7.15 0.81
N ARG A 102 11.52 6.99 0.97
CA ARG A 102 10.57 8.07 1.22
C ARG A 102 9.74 7.74 2.43
N GLY A 103 9.14 8.76 3.04
CA GLY A 103 8.28 8.61 4.21
C GLY A 103 7.07 9.51 4.12
N LEU A 104 5.93 9.02 4.61
CA LEU A 104 4.71 9.82 4.76
C LEU A 104 4.55 10.34 6.17
N TYR A 105 3.72 11.37 6.32
CA TYR A 105 3.25 11.89 7.60
C TYR A 105 1.79 11.49 7.81
N PHE A 106 1.50 10.78 8.89
CA PHE A 106 0.13 10.42 9.27
C PHE A 106 -0.59 11.64 9.84
N ILE A 107 -1.74 11.98 9.27
CA ILE A 107 -2.60 13.08 9.71
C ILE A 107 -3.91 12.60 10.34
N THR A 108 -4.50 13.44 11.17
CA THR A 108 -5.91 13.36 11.57
C THR A 108 -6.71 14.48 10.87
N PRO A 109 -8.01 14.31 10.62
CA PRO A 109 -8.82 15.34 9.95
C PRO A 109 -9.00 16.62 10.77
N LYS A 110 -8.51 16.65 12.02
CA LYS A 110 -8.56 17.81 12.92
C LYS A 110 -7.24 18.54 13.03
N ASP A 111 -6.17 18.02 12.42
CA ASP A 111 -4.87 18.68 12.46
C ASP A 111 -4.95 20.01 11.71
N ASP A 112 -4.12 20.97 12.11
CA ASP A 112 -3.93 22.23 11.38
C ASP A 112 -3.05 21.96 10.14
N PRO A 113 -3.53 22.21 8.91
CA PRO A 113 -2.77 21.93 7.69
C PRO A 113 -1.42 22.63 7.61
N GLU A 114 -1.31 23.86 8.11
CA GLU A 114 -0.03 24.61 8.08
C GLU A 114 0.94 24.05 9.13
N HIS A 115 0.45 23.66 10.31
CA HIS A 115 1.28 22.94 11.27
C HIS A 115 1.78 21.60 10.70
N VAL A 116 0.91 20.86 10.01
CA VAL A 116 1.31 19.64 9.30
C VAL A 116 2.39 19.98 8.26
N ARG A 117 2.25 21.10 7.54
CA ARG A 117 3.27 21.51 6.58
C ARG A 117 4.65 21.65 7.21
N GLU A 118 4.72 22.43 8.29
CA GLU A 118 5.95 22.63 9.06
C GLU A 118 6.54 21.31 9.59
N GLN A 119 5.69 20.37 10.04
CA GLN A 119 6.19 19.09 10.56
C GLN A 119 6.72 18.18 9.45
N VAL A 120 6.06 18.11 8.29
CA VAL A 120 6.53 17.32 7.15
C VAL A 120 7.89 17.81 6.69
N GLU A 121 8.07 19.14 6.53
CA GLU A 121 9.34 19.75 6.16
C GLU A 121 10.43 19.47 7.20
N LYS A 122 10.14 19.73 8.49
CA LYS A 122 11.08 19.49 9.59
C LYS A 122 11.55 18.04 9.68
N LEU A 123 10.66 17.09 9.40
CA LEU A 123 10.95 15.66 9.45
C LEU A 123 11.55 15.11 8.15
N GLY A 124 11.64 15.92 7.08
CA GLY A 124 12.11 15.45 5.77
C GLY A 124 11.21 14.39 5.15
N LEU A 125 9.89 14.48 5.38
CA LEU A 125 8.90 13.56 4.83
C LEU A 125 8.32 14.10 3.52
N HIS A 126 7.64 13.24 2.75
CA HIS A 126 7.39 13.45 1.32
C HIS A 126 5.91 13.44 0.94
N GLY A 127 5.03 13.37 1.92
CA GLY A 127 3.60 13.35 1.69
C GLY A 127 2.79 12.93 2.90
N LEU A 128 1.52 12.61 2.66
CA LEU A 128 0.53 12.40 3.71
C LEU A 128 -0.05 10.99 3.69
N LYS A 129 -0.33 10.47 4.89
CA LYS A 129 -1.18 9.30 5.10
C LYS A 129 -2.41 9.72 5.91
N CYS A 130 -3.58 9.35 5.44
CA CYS A 130 -4.84 9.46 6.17
C CYS A 130 -5.46 8.07 6.36
N TYR A 131 -6.40 7.94 7.29
CA TYR A 131 -7.12 6.69 7.51
C TYR A 131 -8.52 6.90 8.06
N HIS A 132 -9.47 6.10 7.57
CA HIS A 132 -10.89 6.22 7.88
C HIS A 132 -11.22 6.09 9.37
N SER A 133 -10.39 5.40 10.17
CA SER A 133 -10.59 5.30 11.63
C SER A 133 -10.49 6.65 12.35
N MET A 134 -9.94 7.67 11.68
CA MET A 134 -9.84 9.04 12.19
C MET A 134 -11.07 9.89 11.85
N ALA A 135 -11.98 9.40 10.98
CA ALA A 135 -13.24 10.05 10.68
C ALA A 135 -14.18 10.04 11.91
N SER A 136 -15.06 11.04 12.00
CA SER A 136 -16.11 11.08 13.03
C SER A 136 -17.36 10.25 12.69
N VAL A 137 -17.39 9.58 11.53
CA VAL A 137 -18.52 8.77 11.05
C VAL A 137 -18.51 7.38 11.67
N ASN A 138 -19.70 6.84 12.00
CA ASN A 138 -19.86 5.48 12.52
C ASN A 138 -20.95 4.72 11.75
N PRO A 139 -20.66 3.53 11.16
CA PRO A 139 -19.34 2.91 11.08
C PRO A 139 -18.38 3.69 10.18
N THR A 140 -17.11 3.74 10.54
CA THR A 140 -16.07 4.45 9.75
C THR A 140 -15.89 3.84 8.36
N TRP A 141 -16.34 2.60 8.14
CA TRP A 141 -16.37 1.95 6.83
C TRP A 141 -17.31 2.61 5.80
N GLU A 142 -18.22 3.48 6.24
CA GLU A 142 -19.12 4.23 5.36
C GLU A 142 -18.70 5.70 5.17
N ALA A 143 -17.59 6.11 5.80
CA ALA A 143 -17.07 7.47 5.71
C ALA A 143 -16.80 7.89 4.25
N SER A 144 -17.09 9.16 3.95
CA SER A 144 -16.67 9.80 2.72
C SER A 144 -15.21 10.22 2.83
N ILE A 145 -14.52 10.37 1.69
CA ILE A 145 -13.10 10.76 1.66
C ILE A 145 -12.84 12.06 2.44
N PRO A 146 -13.65 13.14 2.31
CA PRO A 146 -13.44 14.36 3.08
C PRO A 146 -13.56 14.21 4.60
N ASP A 147 -14.22 13.15 5.10
CA ASP A 147 -14.38 12.94 6.55
C ASP A 147 -13.05 12.61 7.25
N PHE A 148 -12.05 12.10 6.49
CA PHE A 148 -10.72 11.76 7.01
C PHE A 148 -9.56 12.33 6.17
N LEU A 149 -9.86 12.93 5.02
CA LEU A 149 -8.94 13.72 4.20
C LEU A 149 -9.61 15.04 3.77
N PRO A 150 -9.76 16.02 4.69
CA PRO A 150 -10.36 17.31 4.38
C PRO A 150 -9.57 18.12 3.35
N GLU A 151 -10.28 18.88 2.53
CA GLU A 151 -9.77 19.70 1.42
C GLU A 151 -8.54 20.59 1.75
N PRO A 152 -8.42 21.23 2.93
CA PRO A 152 -7.24 22.02 3.28
C PRO A 152 -5.90 21.25 3.22
N PHE A 153 -5.89 19.94 3.48
CA PHE A 153 -4.67 19.14 3.32
C PHE A 153 -4.28 18.93 1.86
N LEU A 154 -5.27 18.91 0.96
CA LEU A 154 -5.06 18.76 -0.48
C LEU A 154 -4.47 20.03 -1.06
N GLU A 155 -4.88 21.20 -0.56
CA GLU A 155 -4.29 22.48 -0.92
C GLU A 155 -2.80 22.54 -0.55
N VAL A 156 -2.45 22.17 0.69
CA VAL A 156 -1.06 22.06 1.14
C VAL A 156 -0.29 21.07 0.24
N ALA A 157 -0.81 19.86 0.05
CA ALA A 157 -0.15 18.84 -0.75
C ALA A 157 0.03 19.27 -2.23
N ASN A 158 -0.87 20.08 -2.76
CA ASN A 158 -0.76 20.63 -4.11
C ASN A 158 0.34 21.70 -4.20
N GLN A 159 0.44 22.57 -3.20
CA GLN A 159 1.50 23.59 -3.16
C GLN A 159 2.89 22.94 -3.06
N GLU A 160 3.00 21.88 -2.27
CA GLU A 160 4.26 21.17 -2.02
C GLU A 160 4.54 20.00 -2.99
N SER A 161 3.63 19.74 -3.94
CA SER A 161 3.69 18.59 -4.87
C SER A 161 3.83 17.24 -4.17
N TRP A 162 3.18 17.08 -3.02
CA TRP A 162 3.24 15.88 -2.20
C TRP A 162 2.38 14.74 -2.73
N CYS A 163 2.75 13.53 -2.33
CA CYS A 163 1.91 12.36 -2.50
C CYS A 163 0.96 12.16 -1.31
N ILE A 164 -0.18 11.50 -1.56
CA ILE A 164 -1.13 11.08 -0.53
C ILE A 164 -1.52 9.63 -0.79
N THR A 165 -1.28 8.74 0.17
CA THR A 165 -1.72 7.33 0.06
C THR A 165 -3.08 7.13 0.71
N LEU A 166 -4.11 6.99 -0.12
CA LEU A 166 -5.51 6.89 0.27
C LEU A 166 -5.97 5.44 0.38
N HIS A 167 -6.36 5.02 1.59
CA HIS A 167 -7.16 3.80 1.79
C HIS A 167 -8.64 4.22 1.83
N MET A 168 -9.33 4.12 0.70
CA MET A 168 -10.77 4.42 0.62
C MET A 168 -11.60 3.30 1.26
N VAL A 169 -12.83 3.60 1.67
CA VAL A 169 -13.76 2.64 2.26
C VAL A 169 -15.01 2.50 1.38
N LYS A 170 -16.16 2.18 1.98
CA LYS A 170 -17.44 1.83 1.36
C LYS A 170 -17.43 0.45 0.70
N THR A 171 -18.61 -0.17 0.65
CA THR A 171 -18.76 -1.56 0.20
C THR A 171 -18.24 -1.76 -1.23
N ARG A 172 -18.47 -0.79 -2.12
CA ARG A 172 -18.09 -0.87 -3.54
C ARG A 172 -16.75 -0.23 -3.88
N ALA A 173 -15.98 0.21 -2.89
CA ALA A 173 -14.64 0.78 -3.06
C ALA A 173 -14.57 1.81 -4.23
N VAL A 174 -13.71 1.60 -5.22
CA VAL A 174 -13.53 2.49 -6.38
C VAL A 174 -14.77 2.62 -7.28
N ALA A 175 -15.73 1.69 -7.21
CA ALA A 175 -17.00 1.80 -7.94
C ALA A 175 -18.08 2.58 -7.17
N ASP A 176 -17.82 2.97 -5.92
CA ASP A 176 -18.78 3.75 -5.16
C ASP A 176 -18.91 5.18 -5.73
N PRO A 177 -20.13 5.68 -6.02
CA PRO A 177 -20.32 7.01 -6.60
C PRO A 177 -19.71 8.15 -5.79
N ASP A 178 -19.70 8.06 -4.45
CA ASP A 178 -19.16 9.09 -3.58
C ASP A 178 -17.62 9.10 -3.63
N ASN A 179 -16.99 7.90 -3.62
CA ASN A 179 -15.54 7.79 -3.81
C ASN A 179 -15.13 8.33 -5.20
N LEU A 180 -15.83 7.95 -6.26
CA LEU A 180 -15.57 8.42 -7.62
C LEU A 180 -15.67 9.95 -7.73
N HIS A 181 -16.70 10.53 -7.12
CA HIS A 181 -16.87 11.97 -7.08
C HIS A 181 -15.65 12.64 -6.44
N TRP A 182 -15.31 12.28 -5.20
CA TRP A 182 -14.23 12.94 -4.47
C TRP A 182 -12.84 12.69 -5.05
N ILE A 183 -12.54 11.49 -5.56
CA ILE A 183 -11.27 11.22 -6.23
C ILE A 183 -11.10 12.15 -7.43
N ARG A 184 -12.13 12.29 -8.28
CA ARG A 184 -12.09 13.20 -9.42
C ARG A 184 -11.96 14.65 -8.97
N GLN A 185 -12.81 15.09 -8.05
CA GLN A 185 -12.77 16.48 -7.55
C GLN A 185 -11.38 16.82 -6.99
N TYR A 186 -10.78 15.94 -6.19
CA TYR A 186 -9.45 16.20 -5.64
C TYR A 186 -8.37 16.22 -6.72
N CYS A 187 -8.37 15.25 -7.63
CA CYS A 187 -7.35 15.21 -8.69
C CYS A 187 -7.46 16.40 -9.65
N GLU A 188 -8.68 16.84 -9.99
CA GLU A 188 -8.95 17.96 -10.91
C GLU A 188 -8.66 19.32 -10.27
N SER A 189 -9.02 19.51 -8.99
CA SER A 189 -8.77 20.77 -8.26
C SER A 189 -7.31 20.93 -7.84
N TYR A 190 -6.59 19.82 -7.63
CA TYR A 190 -5.23 19.80 -7.08
C TYR A 190 -4.25 19.02 -7.99
N PRO A 191 -3.94 19.54 -9.20
CA PRO A 191 -3.19 18.80 -10.22
C PRO A 191 -1.71 18.52 -9.86
N ASN A 192 -1.12 19.25 -8.91
CA ASN A 192 0.26 19.03 -8.48
C ASN A 192 0.36 17.97 -7.38
N MET A 193 -0.70 17.78 -6.58
CA MET A 193 -0.79 16.71 -5.58
C MET A 193 -0.87 15.36 -6.29
N LYS A 194 -0.18 14.33 -5.77
CA LYS A 194 -0.21 12.97 -6.32
C LYS A 194 -1.04 12.04 -5.43
N LEU A 195 -2.16 11.54 -5.94
CA LEU A 195 -3.02 10.66 -5.17
C LEU A 195 -2.69 9.19 -5.49
N ILE A 196 -2.37 8.39 -4.48
CA ILE A 196 -2.12 6.95 -4.60
C ILE A 196 -3.31 6.20 -3.99
N LEU A 197 -4.03 5.43 -4.80
CA LEU A 197 -5.14 4.58 -4.35
C LEU A 197 -4.60 3.22 -3.92
N ALA A 198 -4.65 2.96 -2.61
CA ALA A 198 -4.07 1.77 -2.00
C ALA A 198 -4.80 0.47 -2.36
N HIS A 199 -4.08 -0.65 -2.30
CA HIS A 199 -4.58 -2.02 -2.45
C HIS A 199 -5.34 -2.25 -3.76
N SER A 200 -4.80 -1.74 -4.87
CA SER A 200 -5.41 -1.73 -6.20
C SER A 200 -6.76 -1.01 -6.19
N ALA A 201 -6.79 0.19 -5.58
CA ALA A 201 -8.02 0.95 -5.30
C ALA A 201 -9.05 0.17 -4.45
N ARG A 202 -8.54 -0.53 -3.42
CA ARG A 202 -9.29 -1.48 -2.57
C ARG A 202 -10.04 -2.52 -3.40
N GLY A 203 -9.38 -2.98 -4.45
CA GLY A 203 -9.92 -3.84 -5.49
C GLY A 203 -10.01 -5.32 -5.13
N PHE A 204 -10.27 -5.65 -3.87
CA PHE A 204 -10.39 -7.05 -3.43
C PHE A 204 -11.60 -7.76 -4.05
N GLN A 205 -12.57 -6.99 -4.58
CA GLN A 205 -13.61 -7.46 -5.48
C GLN A 205 -13.37 -6.85 -6.89
N PRO A 206 -12.73 -7.59 -7.82
CA PRO A 206 -12.30 -7.03 -9.10
C PRO A 206 -13.44 -6.52 -10.00
N ALA A 207 -14.68 -6.99 -9.82
CA ALA A 207 -15.84 -6.44 -10.54
C ALA A 207 -16.02 -4.94 -10.25
N HIS A 208 -15.71 -4.48 -9.04
CA HIS A 208 -15.78 -3.07 -8.68
C HIS A 208 -14.68 -2.25 -9.36
N ASN A 209 -13.48 -2.81 -9.59
CA ASN A 209 -12.46 -2.14 -10.39
C ASN A 209 -12.92 -1.90 -11.83
N LEU A 210 -13.49 -2.94 -12.47
CA LEU A 210 -13.97 -2.84 -13.85
C LEU A 210 -15.10 -1.80 -13.99
N ASP A 211 -15.98 -1.70 -13.00
CA ASP A 211 -17.08 -0.72 -12.98
C ASP A 211 -16.63 0.73 -12.68
N GLY A 212 -15.57 0.87 -11.87
CA GLY A 212 -15.13 2.15 -11.31
C GLY A 212 -14.04 2.83 -12.12
N LEU A 213 -12.99 2.11 -12.50
CA LEU A 213 -11.74 2.67 -13.04
C LEU A 213 -11.93 3.45 -14.34
N GLU A 214 -12.87 3.02 -15.18
CA GLU A 214 -13.20 3.71 -16.45
C GLU A 214 -13.52 5.21 -16.23
N LYS A 215 -14.13 5.54 -15.09
CA LYS A 215 -14.52 6.90 -14.70
C LYS A 215 -13.38 7.72 -14.12
N LEU A 216 -12.20 7.12 -13.91
CA LEU A 216 -11.01 7.79 -13.37
C LEU A 216 -9.94 8.04 -14.45
N LYS A 217 -10.22 7.71 -15.72
CA LYS A 217 -9.35 8.06 -16.85
C LYS A 217 -9.14 9.57 -16.97
N GLY A 218 -7.94 9.93 -17.44
CA GLY A 218 -7.53 11.32 -17.69
C GLY A 218 -7.05 12.09 -16.46
N LEU A 219 -6.89 11.44 -15.31
CA LEU A 219 -6.32 12.03 -14.10
C LEU A 219 -4.80 11.76 -14.07
N ASP A 220 -4.01 12.72 -14.55
CA ASP A 220 -2.56 12.56 -14.70
C ASP A 220 -1.79 12.42 -13.38
N ASN A 221 -2.40 12.85 -12.29
CA ASN A 221 -1.86 12.81 -10.93
C ASN A 221 -2.41 11.66 -10.07
N LEU A 222 -3.14 10.71 -10.68
CA LEU A 222 -3.69 9.54 -10.00
C LEU A 222 -2.82 8.30 -10.24
N PHE A 223 -2.40 7.68 -9.15
CA PHE A 223 -1.57 6.48 -9.10
C PHE A 223 -2.23 5.41 -8.24
N PHE A 224 -1.71 4.18 -8.32
CA PHE A 224 -2.22 3.01 -7.64
C PHE A 224 -1.05 2.21 -7.09
N ASP A 225 -1.23 1.56 -5.96
CA ASP A 225 -0.31 0.53 -5.49
C ASP A 225 -1.02 -0.83 -5.38
N THR A 226 -0.28 -1.94 -5.41
CA THR A 226 -0.87 -3.30 -5.37
C THR A 226 -1.10 -3.86 -3.96
N SER A 227 -0.67 -3.14 -2.91
CA SER A 227 -0.46 -3.60 -1.52
C SER A 227 -1.35 -4.76 -1.05
N ALA A 228 -0.72 -5.92 -0.81
CA ALA A 228 -1.31 -7.18 -0.30
C ALA A 228 -2.55 -7.72 -1.02
N ASN A 229 -2.97 -7.14 -2.14
CA ASN A 229 -4.14 -7.59 -2.87
C ASN A 229 -3.78 -8.83 -3.71
N CYS A 230 -4.35 -9.97 -3.35
CA CYS A 230 -4.11 -11.25 -4.00
C CYS A 230 -5.00 -11.49 -5.24
N GLU A 231 -5.78 -10.50 -5.69
CA GLU A 231 -6.65 -10.60 -6.86
C GLU A 231 -5.96 -10.14 -8.16
N PRO A 232 -5.56 -11.07 -9.06
CA PRO A 232 -4.86 -10.70 -10.30
C PRO A 232 -5.71 -9.82 -11.22
N ILE A 233 -7.04 -9.99 -11.21
CA ILE A 233 -7.95 -9.21 -12.07
C ILE A 233 -7.99 -7.74 -11.62
N ALA A 234 -7.77 -7.43 -10.34
CA ALA A 234 -7.74 -6.06 -9.86
C ALA A 234 -6.54 -5.28 -10.44
N HIS A 235 -5.36 -5.90 -10.41
CA HIS A 235 -4.14 -5.36 -11.02
C HIS A 235 -4.29 -5.25 -12.55
N GLN A 236 -4.83 -6.30 -13.17
CA GLN A 236 -5.12 -6.34 -14.60
C GLN A 236 -6.03 -5.18 -15.04
N ALA A 237 -7.10 -4.92 -14.29
CA ALA A 237 -8.03 -3.85 -14.58
C ALA A 237 -7.34 -2.48 -14.59
N ILE A 238 -6.44 -2.22 -13.64
CA ILE A 238 -5.66 -0.96 -13.61
C ILE A 238 -4.72 -0.88 -14.81
N MET A 239 -3.92 -1.91 -15.06
CA MET A 239 -2.98 -1.96 -16.19
C MET A 239 -3.68 -1.71 -17.53
N ARG A 240 -4.87 -2.29 -17.72
CA ARG A 240 -5.63 -2.23 -18.96
C ARG A 240 -6.41 -0.93 -19.16
N ILE A 241 -7.05 -0.43 -18.10
CA ILE A 241 -7.97 0.71 -18.18
C ILE A 241 -7.23 2.03 -17.99
N ILE A 242 -6.28 2.08 -17.05
CA ILE A 242 -5.54 3.29 -16.70
C ILE A 242 -4.17 3.27 -17.37
N GLY A 243 -3.42 2.20 -17.21
CA GLY A 243 -2.05 2.06 -17.68
C GLY A 243 -1.13 1.45 -16.62
N HIS A 244 -0.20 0.60 -17.04
CA HIS A 244 0.83 0.03 -16.18
C HIS A 244 1.75 1.11 -15.59
N ASP A 245 1.93 2.25 -16.28
CA ASP A 245 2.71 3.43 -15.89
C ASP A 245 2.06 4.27 -14.77
N ARG A 246 0.94 3.81 -14.21
CA ARG A 246 0.28 4.37 -13.03
C ARG A 246 0.17 3.39 -11.87
N LEU A 247 0.65 2.15 -12.03
CA LEU A 247 0.60 1.11 -11.01
C LEU A 247 1.99 0.87 -10.42
N MET A 248 2.09 0.82 -9.10
CA MET A 248 3.33 0.53 -8.37
C MET A 248 3.17 -0.73 -7.51
N TYR A 249 4.24 -1.51 -7.38
CA TYR A 249 4.30 -2.55 -6.38
C TYR A 249 4.35 -1.95 -4.97
N GLY A 250 3.70 -2.61 -4.01
CA GLY A 250 3.82 -2.30 -2.58
C GLY A 250 3.55 -3.57 -1.78
N SER A 251 4.34 -3.85 -0.76
CA SER A 251 4.28 -5.13 -0.02
C SER A 251 3.15 -5.16 1.00
N ASP A 252 2.84 -4.03 1.62
CA ASP A 252 1.97 -3.91 2.79
C ASP A 252 2.51 -4.66 4.02
N LEU A 253 3.80 -4.57 4.34
CA LEU A 253 4.27 -5.02 5.66
C LEU A 253 3.46 -4.27 6.74
N PRO A 254 2.83 -4.93 7.73
CA PRO A 254 3.01 -6.34 8.14
C PRO A 254 2.07 -7.36 7.48
N VAL A 255 1.02 -6.93 6.77
CA VAL A 255 0.00 -7.80 6.19
C VAL A 255 0.63 -8.87 5.30
N SER A 256 1.62 -8.49 4.49
CA SER A 256 2.37 -9.46 3.65
C SER A 256 3.04 -10.59 4.42
N HIS A 257 3.30 -10.42 5.71
CA HIS A 257 3.98 -11.38 6.56
C HIS A 257 3.02 -12.15 7.49
N TRP A 258 1.72 -11.94 7.34
CA TRP A 258 0.72 -12.90 7.81
C TRP A 258 0.54 -14.02 6.79
N ARG A 259 -0.18 -15.07 7.17
CA ARG A 259 -0.41 -16.24 6.32
C ARG A 259 -1.84 -16.28 5.80
N GLY A 260 -1.99 -16.63 4.53
CA GLY A 260 -3.26 -16.77 3.85
C GLY A 260 -3.35 -15.89 2.59
N ARG A 261 -4.54 -15.39 2.27
CA ARG A 261 -4.77 -14.53 1.10
C ARG A 261 -6.10 -13.78 1.18
N SER A 262 -6.22 -12.69 0.43
CA SER A 262 -7.52 -12.11 0.07
C SER A 262 -8.12 -12.82 -1.14
N LEU A 263 -9.45 -12.82 -1.25
CA LEU A 263 -10.14 -13.13 -2.50
C LEU A 263 -11.51 -12.46 -2.65
N GLY A 264 -11.93 -12.23 -3.89
CA GLY A 264 -13.27 -11.81 -4.25
C GLY A 264 -14.27 -12.96 -4.11
N VAL A 265 -15.43 -12.70 -3.51
CA VAL A 265 -16.52 -13.66 -3.34
C VAL A 265 -17.86 -12.95 -3.54
N ALA A 266 -18.70 -13.46 -4.45
CA ALA A 266 -19.95 -12.83 -4.84
C ALA A 266 -19.76 -11.35 -5.23
N ASP A 267 -20.40 -10.41 -4.53
CA ASP A 267 -20.24 -8.95 -4.72
C ASP A 267 -19.39 -8.31 -3.61
N THR A 268 -18.56 -9.10 -2.92
CA THR A 268 -17.69 -8.66 -1.82
C THR A 268 -16.34 -9.41 -1.89
N PHE A 269 -15.58 -9.39 -0.80
CA PHE A 269 -14.32 -10.12 -0.64
C PHE A 269 -14.18 -10.70 0.76
N LEU A 270 -13.26 -11.65 0.93
CA LEU A 270 -12.87 -12.24 2.20
C LEU A 270 -11.35 -12.21 2.34
N TRP A 271 -10.90 -12.08 3.59
CA TRP A 271 -9.54 -12.47 3.98
C TRP A 271 -9.59 -13.87 4.57
N LEU A 272 -8.82 -14.79 4.01
CA LEU A 272 -8.58 -16.10 4.57
C LEU A 272 -7.25 -16.03 5.30
N TYR A 273 -7.27 -16.09 6.62
CA TYR A 273 -6.07 -16.14 7.46
C TYR A 273 -5.70 -17.58 7.81
N GLU A 274 -4.53 -17.80 8.38
CA GLU A 274 -4.00 -19.13 8.76
C GLU A 274 -4.98 -20.00 9.56
N ASP A 275 -5.80 -19.39 10.41
CA ASP A 275 -6.77 -20.06 11.28
C ASP A 275 -8.16 -20.25 10.64
N THR A 276 -8.34 -19.81 9.39
CA THR A 276 -9.59 -20.02 8.66
C THR A 276 -9.76 -21.50 8.30
N PRO A 277 -10.92 -22.14 8.51
CA PRO A 277 -11.08 -23.60 8.38
C PRO A 277 -11.01 -24.14 6.94
N VAL A 278 -10.77 -23.28 5.95
CA VAL A 278 -10.70 -23.64 4.51
C VAL A 278 -9.44 -24.45 4.17
N TRP A 279 -8.42 -24.45 5.02
CA TRP A 279 -7.15 -25.14 4.78
C TRP A 279 -7.22 -26.66 5.01
N ASP A 280 -8.22 -27.12 5.77
CA ASP A 280 -8.53 -28.53 6.01
C ASP A 280 -9.44 -29.10 4.89
N GLU A 281 -9.04 -28.96 3.64
CA GLU A 281 -9.80 -29.43 2.48
C GLU A 281 -9.77 -30.97 2.38
N LYS A 282 -10.92 -31.58 1.99
CA LYS A 282 -11.14 -33.05 2.03
C LYS A 282 -10.11 -33.85 1.25
N HIS A 283 -9.54 -33.24 0.21
CA HIS A 283 -8.65 -33.90 -0.73
C HIS A 283 -7.16 -33.62 -0.49
N ARG A 284 -6.82 -32.60 0.30
CA ARG A 284 -5.42 -32.22 0.57
C ARG A 284 -5.32 -31.22 1.72
N LEU A 285 -4.32 -31.40 2.58
CA LEU A 285 -3.90 -30.35 3.50
C LEU A 285 -3.23 -29.20 2.72
N ILE A 286 -3.78 -28.00 2.83
CA ILE A 286 -3.23 -26.79 2.21
C ILE A 286 -2.46 -26.04 3.29
N GLN A 287 -1.20 -25.72 3.02
CA GLN A 287 -0.41 -24.86 3.90
C GLN A 287 -0.47 -23.43 3.35
N PRO A 288 -1.06 -22.47 4.09
CA PRO A 288 -1.13 -21.09 3.63
C PRO A 288 0.26 -20.46 3.62
N LEU A 289 0.60 -19.86 2.47
CA LEU A 289 1.84 -19.11 2.28
C LEU A 289 1.77 -17.76 3.01
N LEU A 290 2.91 -17.06 3.08
CA LEU A 290 2.91 -15.63 3.36
C LEU A 290 2.01 -14.90 2.33
N ILE A 291 1.15 -14.00 2.82
CA ILE A 291 0.24 -13.20 1.96
C ILE A 291 1.04 -12.45 0.88
N GLY A 292 2.25 -11.98 1.20
CA GLY A 292 3.13 -11.31 0.24
C GLY A 292 3.52 -12.18 -0.95
N LEU A 293 3.64 -13.50 -0.78
CA LEU A 293 3.95 -14.42 -1.89
C LEU A 293 2.73 -14.68 -2.77
N GLU A 294 1.55 -14.83 -2.18
CA GLU A 294 0.27 -14.91 -2.91
C GLU A 294 -0.01 -13.61 -3.68
N HIS A 295 0.25 -12.47 -3.06
CA HIS A 295 0.17 -11.15 -3.66
C HIS A 295 1.15 -11.00 -4.84
N LEU A 296 2.44 -11.31 -4.66
CA LEU A 296 3.43 -11.28 -5.75
C LEU A 296 3.03 -12.21 -6.92
N GLN A 297 2.51 -13.40 -6.61
CA GLN A 297 1.98 -14.29 -7.64
C GLN A 297 0.80 -13.62 -8.40
N SER A 298 -0.09 -12.93 -7.70
CA SER A 298 -1.20 -12.21 -8.36
C SER A 298 -0.71 -11.09 -9.29
N VAL A 299 0.35 -10.35 -8.92
CA VAL A 299 0.97 -9.33 -9.78
C VAL A 299 1.62 -10.00 -11.00
N LYS A 300 2.38 -11.08 -10.80
CA LYS A 300 2.96 -11.88 -11.90
C LYS A 300 1.90 -12.33 -12.90
N MET A 301 0.79 -12.88 -12.41
CA MET A 301 -0.30 -13.36 -13.26
C MET A 301 -0.96 -12.21 -14.04
N ALA A 302 -1.12 -11.04 -13.43
CA ALA A 302 -1.63 -9.86 -14.10
C ALA A 302 -0.69 -9.36 -15.21
N CYS A 303 0.62 -9.22 -14.92
CA CYS A 303 1.62 -8.83 -15.90
C CYS A 303 1.68 -9.80 -17.09
N TRP A 304 1.65 -11.10 -16.81
CA TRP A 304 1.63 -12.14 -17.84
C TRP A 304 0.36 -12.07 -18.71
N SER A 305 -0.81 -11.88 -18.08
CA SER A 305 -2.10 -11.78 -18.77
C SER A 305 -2.19 -10.55 -19.67
N GLU A 306 -1.65 -9.41 -19.23
CA GLU A 306 -1.55 -8.18 -20.03
C GLU A 306 -0.36 -8.15 -20.99
N ARG A 307 0.44 -9.23 -21.03
CA ARG A 307 1.60 -9.38 -21.92
C ARG A 307 2.62 -8.25 -21.75
N LEU A 308 2.84 -7.82 -20.51
CA LEU A 308 3.86 -6.84 -20.21
C LEU A 308 5.24 -7.37 -20.57
N THR A 309 6.07 -6.50 -21.14
CA THR A 309 7.50 -6.77 -21.33
C THR A 309 8.26 -6.62 -20.01
N ASP A 310 9.49 -7.13 -19.95
CA ASP A 310 10.33 -7.01 -18.74
C ASP A 310 10.49 -5.55 -18.30
N SER A 311 10.68 -4.62 -19.25
CA SER A 311 10.76 -3.17 -18.96
C SER A 311 9.46 -2.62 -18.34
N GLN A 312 8.30 -3.13 -18.72
CA GLN A 312 7.02 -2.70 -18.15
C GLN A 312 6.75 -3.34 -16.78
N VAL A 313 7.32 -4.51 -16.52
CA VAL A 313 7.37 -5.10 -15.17
C VAL A 313 8.28 -4.23 -14.30
N GLU A 314 9.45 -3.82 -14.80
CA GLU A 314 10.34 -2.87 -14.10
C GLU A 314 9.65 -1.53 -13.83
N ASP A 315 8.74 -1.07 -14.69
CA ASP A 315 7.96 0.14 -14.41
C ASP A 315 7.12 -0.01 -13.12
N ILE A 316 6.42 -1.14 -12.97
CA ILE A 316 5.60 -1.42 -11.81
C ILE A 316 6.45 -1.58 -10.54
N PHE A 317 7.59 -2.25 -10.65
CA PHE A 317 8.43 -2.55 -9.49
C PHE A 317 9.42 -1.43 -9.14
N TRP A 318 9.76 -0.51 -10.04
CA TRP A 318 10.74 0.54 -9.79
C TRP A 318 10.40 1.86 -10.47
N ASN A 319 10.34 1.89 -11.81
CA ASN A 319 10.45 3.17 -12.54
C ASN A 319 9.29 4.14 -12.26
N ASN A 320 8.07 3.61 -12.06
CA ASN A 320 6.91 4.44 -11.72
C ASN A 320 7.10 5.15 -10.38
N ALA A 321 7.54 4.41 -9.35
CA ALA A 321 7.80 4.98 -8.04
C ALA A 321 9.01 5.92 -8.06
N ALA A 322 10.08 5.54 -8.77
CA ALA A 322 11.26 6.39 -8.92
C ALA A 322 10.93 7.73 -9.61
N GLY A 323 10.13 7.69 -10.67
CA GLY A 323 9.62 8.88 -11.36
C GLY A 323 8.69 9.72 -10.48
N LEU A 324 7.80 9.07 -9.73
CA LEU A 324 6.86 9.76 -8.83
C LEU A 324 7.56 10.46 -7.67
N PHE A 325 8.60 9.85 -7.11
CA PHE A 325 9.27 10.31 -5.89
C PHE A 325 10.64 10.95 -6.13
N GLY A 326 11.05 11.12 -7.40
CA GLY A 326 12.33 11.71 -7.76
C GLY A 326 13.54 10.92 -7.23
N VAL A 327 13.47 9.59 -7.28
CA VAL A 327 14.57 8.69 -6.91
C VAL A 327 15.45 8.45 -8.13
N THR A 328 16.78 8.44 -7.95
CA THR A 328 17.73 8.48 -9.08
C THR A 328 18.68 7.28 -9.16
N SER A 329 18.69 6.42 -8.15
CA SER A 329 19.60 5.27 -8.04
C SER A 329 19.12 4.01 -8.75
#